data_AF-A0A8A4ZEN4-F1
#
_entry.id   AF-A0A8A4ZEN4-F1
#
_cell.length_a   1.000
_cell.length_b   1.000
_cell.length_c   1.000
_cell.angle_alpha   90.00
_cell.angle_beta   90.00
_cell.angle_gamma   90.00
#
_symmetry.space_group_name_H-M   'P 1'
#
loop_
_entity.id
_entity.type
_entity.pdbx_description
1 polymer ?
#
loop_
_entity_poly.entity_id
_entity_poly.type
_entity_poly.pdbx_seq_one_letter_code
_entity_poly.pdbx_strand_id
1 'polypeptide(L)'
;MTAMALSEELLLLAHDDEPDRPGSTLPLEGGLAAALLLDLATEGLLVAKGRSVVGVDGTASRPLLAAALAALRAEDEPHDARYWLAELPVALGPLRGQVGAAVAERGALTADRCAALGLTAAPGRPEVDPAPEHELRARLHRVLVYSGEPDNRTALLISLLRPLAMVRGVVDKQHRKQADALAKAITRATADAAATPAAISRAVHAAQAAVVIAAVGG
;
A
#
# COMPACT_ATOMS: atom_id res chain seq x y z
N MET A 1 -4.15 1.67 -19.71
CA MET A 1 -3.09 1.48 -18.70
C MET A 1 -3.66 0.60 -17.61
N THR A 2 -3.06 -0.57 -17.35
CA THR A 2 -3.51 -1.46 -16.29
C THR A 2 -3.22 -0.79 -14.94
N ALA A 3 -4.24 -0.56 -14.12
CA ALA A 3 -4.06 0.06 -12.81
C ALA A 3 -3.00 -0.70 -12.01
N MET A 4 -2.05 0.02 -11.39
CA MET A 4 -1.07 -0.59 -10.48
C MET A 4 -1.74 -1.07 -9.20
N ALA A 5 -1.09 -1.96 -8.45
CA ALA A 5 -1.47 -2.33 -7.09
C ALA A 5 -0.98 -1.26 -6.10
N LEU A 6 -1.61 -1.13 -4.93
CA LEU A 6 -1.18 -0.20 -3.87
C LEU A 6 0.22 -0.55 -3.38
N SER A 7 0.56 -1.85 -3.34
CA SER A 7 1.91 -2.31 -2.99
C SER A 7 2.95 -1.83 -4.01
N GLU A 8 2.63 -1.88 -5.30
CA GLU A 8 3.46 -1.37 -6.39
C GLU A 8 3.62 0.16 -6.32
N GLU A 9 2.50 0.88 -6.14
CA GLU A 9 2.51 2.35 -5.98
C GLU A 9 3.33 2.77 -4.75
N LEU A 10 3.19 2.06 -3.64
CA LEU A 10 3.95 2.34 -2.43
C LEU A 10 5.46 2.13 -2.66
N LEU A 11 5.84 1.02 -3.31
CA LEU A 11 7.24 0.75 -3.63
C LEU A 11 7.82 1.79 -4.59
N LEU A 12 7.04 2.28 -5.56
CA LEU A 12 7.47 3.39 -6.42
C LEU A 12 7.66 4.70 -5.64
N LEU A 13 6.92 4.94 -4.56
CA LEU A 13 7.16 6.13 -3.75
C LEU A 13 8.32 5.96 -2.77
N ALA A 14 8.71 4.72 -2.49
CA ALA A 14 9.91 4.41 -1.72
C ALA A 14 11.16 4.80 -2.53
N HIS A 15 12.12 5.42 -1.84
CA HIS A 15 13.42 5.78 -2.38
C HIS A 15 14.47 5.33 -1.39
N ASP A 16 15.62 4.85 -1.87
CA ASP A 16 16.56 4.07 -1.05
C ASP A 16 17.36 4.82 0.00
N ASP A 17 17.48 6.14 -0.07
CA ASP A 17 18.45 6.82 0.78
C ASP A 17 18.04 7.00 2.26
N GLU A 18 16.91 6.44 2.69
CA GLU A 18 16.54 6.45 4.12
C GLU A 18 15.95 5.10 4.56
N PRO A 19 16.77 4.18 5.11
CA PRO A 19 16.24 3.17 6.04
C PRO A 19 15.48 3.90 7.15
N ASP A 20 14.23 3.48 7.38
CA ASP A 20 13.29 4.03 8.36
C ASP A 20 13.42 5.54 8.57
N ARG A 21 12.81 6.29 7.64
CA ARG A 21 12.74 7.76 7.69
C ARG A 21 12.49 8.25 9.12
N PRO A 22 13.22 9.26 9.62
CA PRO A 22 12.99 9.79 10.96
C PRO A 22 11.51 10.10 11.21
N GLY A 23 10.92 9.43 12.19
CA GLY A 23 9.49 9.51 12.50
C GLY A 23 8.60 8.45 11.86
N SER A 24 9.18 7.47 11.14
CA SER A 24 8.49 6.25 10.74
C SER A 24 8.11 5.43 11.97
N THR A 25 6.88 4.93 11.99
CA THR A 25 6.33 4.06 13.03
C THR A 25 6.04 2.65 12.53
N LEU A 26 6.25 2.41 11.23
CA LEU A 26 6.04 1.12 10.57
C LEU A 26 7.22 0.87 9.61
N PRO A 27 7.85 -0.32 9.61
CA PRO A 27 8.87 -0.65 8.62
C PRO A 27 8.22 -0.77 7.22
N LEU A 28 9.03 -0.55 6.17
CA LEU A 28 8.54 -0.61 4.78
C LEU A 28 7.88 -1.95 4.46
N GLU A 29 8.43 -3.06 4.96
CA GLU A 29 7.90 -4.41 4.79
C GLU A 29 6.48 -4.54 5.34
N GLY A 30 6.24 -3.99 6.54
CA GLY A 30 4.90 -3.91 7.14
C GLY A 30 3.97 -3.00 6.33
N GLY A 31 4.50 -1.92 5.75
CA GLY A 31 3.76 -1.06 4.82
C GLY A 31 3.35 -1.77 3.53
N LEU A 32 4.24 -2.57 2.94
CA LEU A 32 3.97 -3.38 1.75
C LEU A 32 2.94 -4.48 2.05
N ALA A 33 3.04 -5.12 3.22
CA ALA A 33 2.03 -6.07 3.69
C ALA A 33 0.66 -5.41 3.86
N ALA A 34 0.59 -4.24 4.50
CA ALA A 34 -0.64 -3.46 4.60
C ALA A 34 -1.22 -3.12 3.21
N ALA A 35 -0.36 -2.74 2.26
CA ALA A 35 -0.78 -2.44 0.90
C ALA A 35 -1.37 -3.67 0.18
N LEU A 36 -0.78 -4.86 0.32
CA LEU A 36 -1.35 -6.10 -0.22
C LEU A 36 -2.72 -6.43 0.38
N LEU A 37 -2.90 -6.25 1.69
CA LEU A 37 -4.20 -6.46 2.34
C LEU A 37 -5.26 -5.47 1.82
N LEU A 38 -4.88 -4.20 1.60
CA LEU A 38 -5.78 -3.19 1.03
C LEU A 38 -6.13 -3.48 -0.44
N ASP A 39 -5.18 -3.99 -1.23
CA ASP A 39 -5.45 -4.45 -2.59
C ASP A 39 -6.41 -5.64 -2.60
N LEU A 40 -6.21 -6.64 -1.72
CA LEU A 40 -7.15 -7.76 -1.55
C LEU A 40 -8.54 -7.29 -1.13
N ALA A 41 -8.62 -6.35 -0.19
CA ALA A 41 -9.91 -5.78 0.22
C ALA A 41 -10.59 -5.06 -0.95
N THR A 42 -9.84 -4.32 -1.75
CA THR A 42 -10.36 -3.63 -2.94
C THR A 42 -10.88 -4.61 -3.99
N GLU A 43 -10.30 -5.81 -4.09
CA GLU A 43 -10.82 -6.91 -4.93
C GLU A 43 -11.97 -7.69 -4.28
N GLY A 44 -12.39 -7.35 -3.06
CA GLY A 44 -13.42 -8.08 -2.31
C GLY A 44 -12.94 -9.44 -1.76
N LEU A 45 -11.64 -9.69 -1.76
CA LEU A 45 -11.00 -10.94 -1.33
C LEU A 45 -10.53 -10.90 0.12
N LEU A 46 -10.71 -9.76 0.81
CA LEU A 46 -10.46 -9.59 2.23
C LEU A 46 -11.65 -8.89 2.88
N VAL A 47 -12.15 -9.45 3.97
CA VAL A 47 -13.27 -8.87 4.75
C VAL A 47 -12.95 -8.84 6.24
N ALA A 48 -13.55 -7.90 6.97
CA ALA A 48 -13.47 -7.89 8.42
C ALA A 48 -14.48 -8.88 9.04
N LYS A 49 -14.03 -9.63 10.06
CA LYS A 49 -14.85 -10.48 10.91
C LYS A 49 -14.55 -10.16 12.37
N GLY A 50 -15.36 -9.28 12.96
CA GLY A 50 -15.10 -8.74 14.29
C GLY A 50 -13.81 -7.90 14.30
N ARG A 51 -12.80 -8.32 15.06
CA ARG A 51 -11.47 -7.68 15.09
C ARG A 51 -10.48 -8.27 14.10
N SER A 52 -10.83 -9.40 13.49
CA SER A 52 -9.97 -10.15 12.57
C SER A 52 -10.22 -9.75 11.12
N VAL A 53 -9.23 -9.97 10.25
CA VAL A 53 -9.40 -9.89 8.80
C VAL A 53 -9.28 -11.30 8.21
N VAL A 54 -10.15 -11.64 7.27
CA VAL A 54 -10.29 -13.00 6.75
C VAL A 54 -10.31 -12.96 5.22
N GLY A 55 -9.56 -13.88 4.61
CA GLY A 55 -9.58 -14.10 3.17
C GLY A 55 -10.89 -14.70 2.68
N VAL A 56 -11.39 -14.24 1.54
CA VAL A 56 -12.60 -14.75 0.90
C VAL A 56 -12.24 -15.58 -0.33
N ASP A 57 -13.05 -16.61 -0.61
CA ASP A 57 -12.95 -17.38 -1.85
C ASP A 57 -13.04 -16.49 -3.09
N GLY A 58 -12.07 -16.65 -4.00
CA GLY A 58 -12.04 -15.93 -5.26
C GLY A 58 -10.70 -16.03 -5.96
N THR A 59 -10.58 -15.30 -7.08
CA THR A 59 -9.37 -15.27 -7.90
C THR A 59 -8.77 -13.87 -7.83
N ALA A 60 -7.61 -13.75 -7.20
CA ALA A 60 -6.88 -12.51 -7.16
C ALA A 60 -6.35 -12.13 -8.54
N SER A 61 -6.36 -10.84 -8.85
CA SER A 61 -5.97 -10.35 -10.18
C SER A 61 -4.47 -10.45 -10.46
N ARG A 62 -3.65 -10.65 -9.42
CA ARG A 62 -2.18 -10.69 -9.50
C ARG A 62 -1.62 -11.90 -8.75
N PRO A 63 -0.50 -12.50 -9.24
CA PRO A 63 0.14 -13.63 -8.57
C PRO A 63 0.51 -13.35 -7.10
N LEU A 64 1.06 -12.16 -6.80
CA LEU A 64 1.44 -11.82 -5.44
C LEU A 64 0.23 -11.66 -4.50
N LEU A 65 -0.89 -11.13 -5.02
CA LEU A 65 -2.14 -11.08 -4.27
C LEU A 65 -2.71 -12.48 -4.06
N ALA A 66 -2.61 -13.37 -5.05
CA ALA A 66 -3.00 -14.76 -4.91
C ALA A 66 -2.18 -15.49 -3.84
N ALA A 67 -0.86 -15.25 -3.79
CA ALA A 67 0.02 -15.80 -2.76
C ALA A 67 -0.33 -15.27 -1.35
N ALA A 68 -0.60 -13.96 -1.23
CA ALA A 68 -1.07 -13.38 0.03
C ALA A 68 -2.41 -13.98 0.46
N LEU A 69 -3.39 -14.08 -0.45
CA LEU A 69 -4.68 -14.71 -0.16
C LEU A 69 -4.52 -16.17 0.27
N ALA A 70 -3.61 -16.92 -0.37
CA ALA A 70 -3.32 -18.30 0.02
C ALA A 70 -2.74 -18.38 1.44
N ALA A 71 -1.81 -17.48 1.80
CA ALA A 71 -1.27 -17.41 3.17
C ALA A 71 -2.37 -17.12 4.20
N LEU A 72 -3.27 -16.16 3.93
CA LEU A 72 -4.40 -15.85 4.80
C LEU A 72 -5.35 -17.03 5.02
N ARG A 73 -5.43 -17.94 4.05
CA ARG A 73 -6.34 -19.09 4.07
C ARG A 73 -5.70 -20.37 4.58
N ALA A 74 -4.37 -20.41 4.65
CA ALA A 74 -3.64 -21.54 5.21
C ALA A 74 -3.71 -21.54 6.75
N GLU A 75 -3.95 -20.38 7.37
CA GLU A 75 -4.18 -20.26 8.80
C GLU A 75 -5.63 -20.56 9.17
N ASP A 76 -5.83 -21.51 10.08
CA ASP A 76 -7.14 -21.89 10.59
C ASP A 76 -7.67 -20.89 11.64
N GLU A 77 -6.77 -20.15 12.31
CA GLU A 77 -7.12 -19.16 13.33
C GLU A 77 -7.32 -17.76 12.72
N PRO A 78 -8.43 -17.06 13.03
CA PRO A 78 -8.68 -15.72 12.48
C PRO A 78 -7.85 -14.65 13.18
N HIS A 79 -6.84 -14.11 12.49
CA HIS A 79 -5.98 -13.05 13.01
C HIS A 79 -6.41 -11.62 12.64
N ASP A 80 -5.98 -10.65 13.45
CA ASP A 80 -6.16 -9.23 13.15
C ASP A 80 -5.17 -8.73 12.07
N ALA A 81 -5.42 -7.52 11.55
CA ALA A 81 -4.56 -6.96 10.51
C ALA A 81 -3.12 -6.77 11.01
N ARG A 82 -2.90 -6.47 12.30
CA ARG A 82 -1.57 -6.23 12.86
C ARG A 82 -0.70 -7.47 12.81
N TYR A 83 -1.27 -8.63 13.09
CA TYR A 83 -0.60 -9.91 12.89
C TYR A 83 -0.14 -10.07 11.43
N TRP A 84 -1.04 -9.87 10.47
CA TRP A 84 -0.72 -10.04 9.05
C TRP A 84 0.31 -9.04 8.51
N LEU A 85 0.38 -7.84 9.07
CA LEU A 85 1.42 -6.86 8.76
C LEU A 85 2.83 -7.37 9.14
N ALA A 86 2.93 -8.22 10.17
CA ALA A 86 4.19 -8.84 10.58
C ALA A 86 4.44 -10.19 9.87
N GLU A 87 3.38 -10.96 9.61
CA GLU A 87 3.47 -12.31 9.08
C GLU A 87 3.69 -12.36 7.56
N LEU A 88 2.96 -11.55 6.77
CA LEU A 88 3.08 -11.58 5.31
C LEU A 88 4.50 -11.31 4.78
N PRO A 89 5.29 -10.39 5.35
CA PRO A 89 6.69 -10.23 4.96
C PRO A 89 7.54 -11.49 5.14
N VAL A 90 7.23 -12.31 6.14
CA VAL A 90 7.92 -13.58 6.42
C VAL A 90 7.42 -14.67 5.47
N ALA A 91 6.10 -14.85 5.38
CA ALA A 91 5.46 -15.88 4.55
C ALA A 91 5.75 -15.70 3.04
N LEU A 92 5.89 -14.46 2.58
CA LEU A 92 6.15 -14.10 1.18
C LEU A 92 7.58 -13.58 0.96
N GLY A 93 8.48 -13.84 1.92
CA GLY A 93 9.84 -13.31 1.90
C GLY A 93 10.64 -13.73 0.64
N PRO A 94 11.44 -12.83 0.04
CA PRO A 94 11.59 -11.41 0.37
C PRO A 94 10.48 -10.55 -0.28
N LEU A 95 9.54 -10.04 0.52
CA LEU A 95 8.35 -9.34 0.03
C LEU A 95 8.68 -8.11 -0.83
N ARG A 96 9.63 -7.27 -0.40
CA ARG A 96 10.12 -6.13 -1.18
C ARG A 96 10.65 -6.56 -2.56
N GLY A 97 11.37 -7.68 -2.59
CA GLY A 97 11.86 -8.33 -3.80
C GLY A 97 10.74 -8.72 -4.75
N GLN A 98 9.70 -9.37 -4.22
CA GLN A 98 8.56 -9.84 -5.01
C GLN A 98 7.73 -8.68 -5.59
N VAL A 99 7.45 -7.64 -4.79
CA VAL A 99 6.77 -6.43 -5.29
C VAL A 99 7.62 -5.75 -6.35
N GLY A 100 8.93 -5.63 -6.11
CA GLY A 100 9.88 -5.04 -7.04
C GLY A 100 9.93 -5.75 -8.40
N ALA A 101 9.96 -7.08 -8.38
CA ALA A 101 9.90 -7.90 -9.59
C ALA A 101 8.61 -7.62 -10.38
N ALA A 102 7.45 -7.54 -9.71
CA ALA A 102 6.18 -7.24 -10.35
C ALA A 102 6.15 -5.84 -11.00
N VAL A 103 6.71 -4.82 -10.34
CA VAL A 103 6.81 -3.46 -10.91
C VAL A 103 7.79 -3.46 -12.11
N ALA A 104 8.91 -4.16 -11.99
CA ALA A 104 9.90 -4.27 -13.05
C ALA A 104 9.31 -4.96 -14.29
N GLU A 105 8.61 -6.09 -14.13
CA GLU A 105 7.92 -6.81 -15.22
C GLU A 105 6.99 -5.91 -16.04
N ARG A 106 6.39 -4.90 -15.39
CA ARG A 106 5.49 -3.92 -16.02
C ARG A 106 6.22 -2.74 -16.68
N GLY A 107 7.55 -2.69 -16.63
CA GLY A 107 8.36 -1.64 -17.24
C GLY A 107 8.45 -0.34 -16.45
N ALA A 108 8.13 -0.35 -15.15
CA ALA A 108 8.04 0.85 -14.32
C ALA A 108 9.28 1.10 -13.40
N LEU A 109 10.32 0.27 -13.45
CA LEU A 109 11.58 0.45 -12.71
C LEU A 109 12.81 0.39 -13.61
N THR A 110 13.70 1.39 -13.51
CA THR A 110 15.04 1.43 -14.15
C THR A 110 15.97 0.41 -13.54
N ALA A 111 17.01 0.00 -14.26
CA ALA A 111 18.06 -0.85 -13.71
C ALA A 111 18.71 -0.19 -12.47
N ASP A 112 18.99 1.12 -12.53
CA ASP A 112 19.52 1.88 -11.40
C ASP A 112 18.56 1.90 -10.22
N ARG A 113 17.25 1.98 -10.48
CA ARG A 113 16.24 1.95 -9.43
C ARG A 113 16.00 0.56 -8.87
N CYS A 114 16.09 -0.48 -9.70
CA CYS A 114 16.13 -1.86 -9.22
C CYS A 114 17.33 -2.04 -8.29
N ALA A 115 18.52 -1.61 -8.71
CA ALA A 115 19.74 -1.69 -7.91
C ALA A 115 19.62 -0.91 -6.60
N ALA A 116 19.09 0.31 -6.66
CA ALA A 116 18.76 1.09 -5.48
C ALA A 116 17.87 0.25 -4.55
N LEU A 117 16.74 -0.27 -5.07
CA LEU A 117 15.73 -0.97 -4.27
C LEU A 117 16.18 -2.36 -3.77
N GLY A 118 17.43 -2.76 -4.01
CA GLY A 118 17.97 -4.09 -3.68
C GLY A 118 17.45 -5.21 -4.58
N LEU A 119 16.96 -4.87 -5.77
CA LEU A 119 16.34 -5.78 -6.73
C LEU A 119 17.32 -6.12 -7.87
N THR A 120 17.28 -7.37 -8.34
CA THR A 120 18.02 -7.74 -9.55
C THR A 120 17.27 -7.25 -10.78
N ALA A 121 17.90 -6.36 -11.57
CA ALA A 121 17.34 -5.93 -12.85
C ALA A 121 17.33 -7.10 -13.85
N ALA A 122 16.23 -7.27 -14.58
CA ALA A 122 16.17 -8.23 -15.67
C ALA A 122 17.11 -7.80 -16.82
N PRO A 123 17.96 -8.68 -17.36
CA PRO A 123 18.88 -8.32 -18.43
C PRO A 123 18.13 -7.89 -19.70
N GLY A 124 18.61 -6.82 -20.35
CA GLY A 124 18.13 -6.38 -21.66
C GLY A 124 16.93 -5.42 -21.68
N ARG A 125 16.66 -4.69 -20.58
CA ARG A 125 15.57 -3.68 -20.53
C ARG A 125 16.13 -2.25 -20.43
N PRO A 126 16.37 -1.55 -21.56
CA PRO A 126 17.13 -0.30 -21.60
C PRO A 126 16.30 0.99 -21.48
N GLU A 127 14.97 0.93 -21.44
CA GLU A 127 14.13 2.13 -21.35
C GLU A 127 12.97 1.88 -20.39
N VAL A 128 12.82 2.77 -19.42
CA VAL A 128 11.83 2.69 -18.36
C VAL A 128 10.94 3.90 -18.46
N ASP A 129 9.65 3.68 -18.27
CA ASP A 129 8.69 4.75 -18.27
C ASP A 129 8.68 5.45 -16.90
N PRO A 130 9.11 6.73 -16.76
CA PRO A 130 8.94 7.48 -15.53
C PRO A 130 7.49 7.93 -15.31
N ALA A 131 6.61 7.79 -16.31
CA ALA A 131 5.23 8.25 -16.24
C ALA A 131 4.43 7.65 -15.08
N PRO A 132 4.53 6.36 -14.71
CA PRO A 132 3.74 5.80 -13.60
C PRO A 132 4.04 6.48 -12.26
N GLU A 133 5.32 6.76 -11.96
CA GLU A 133 5.68 7.51 -10.76
C GLU A 133 5.28 8.99 -10.87
N HIS A 134 5.48 9.61 -12.04
CA HIS A 134 5.12 11.01 -12.25
C HIS A 134 3.60 11.24 -12.09
N GLU A 135 2.78 10.37 -12.68
CA GLU A 135 1.32 10.37 -12.54
C GLU A 135 0.91 10.16 -11.08
N LEU A 136 1.56 9.22 -10.39
CA LEU A 136 1.32 8.95 -8.97
C LEU A 136 1.62 10.18 -8.10
N ARG A 137 2.77 10.83 -8.32
CA ARG A 137 3.14 12.06 -7.60
C ARG A 137 2.20 13.21 -7.94
N ALA A 138 1.80 13.37 -9.20
CA ALA A 138 0.83 14.37 -9.61
C ALA A 138 -0.54 14.16 -8.93
N ARG A 139 -1.00 12.92 -8.84
CA ARG A 139 -2.24 12.54 -8.14
C ARG A 139 -2.17 12.89 -6.65
N LEU A 140 -1.06 12.57 -5.99
CA LEU A 140 -0.83 12.93 -4.58
C LEU A 140 -0.74 14.44 -4.39
N HIS A 141 -0.09 15.17 -5.29
CA HIS A 141 0.05 16.62 -5.20
C HIS A 141 -1.30 17.34 -5.33
N ARG A 142 -2.20 16.85 -6.20
CA ARG A 142 -3.58 17.36 -6.30
C ARG A 142 -4.32 17.35 -4.96
N VAL A 143 -4.15 16.28 -4.18
CA VAL A 143 -4.80 16.15 -2.88
C VAL A 143 -4.03 16.92 -1.80
N LEU A 144 -2.73 16.68 -1.67
CA LEU A 144 -1.94 17.15 -0.53
C LEU A 144 -1.54 18.62 -0.61
N VAL A 145 -1.54 19.22 -1.80
CA VAL A 145 -1.16 20.64 -2.00
C VAL A 145 -2.36 21.46 -2.43
N TYR A 146 -3.13 20.97 -3.42
CA TYR A 146 -4.28 21.71 -3.94
C TYR A 146 -5.60 21.37 -3.21
N SER A 147 -5.55 20.55 -2.16
CA SER A 147 -6.72 20.16 -1.35
C SER A 147 -7.87 19.57 -2.19
N GLY A 148 -7.55 18.89 -3.29
CA GLY A 148 -8.52 18.15 -4.09
C GLY A 148 -9.09 16.95 -3.32
N GLU A 149 -10.31 16.55 -3.65
CA GLU A 149 -10.95 15.38 -3.06
C GLU A 149 -10.25 14.08 -3.52
N PRO A 150 -9.75 13.24 -2.60
CA PRO A 150 -9.14 11.97 -2.97
C PRO A 150 -10.21 10.94 -3.36
N ASP A 151 -9.95 10.17 -4.41
CA ASP A 151 -10.68 8.91 -4.60
C ASP A 151 -10.27 7.88 -3.51
N ASN A 152 -11.03 6.79 -3.40
CA ASN A 152 -10.80 5.77 -2.38
C ASN A 152 -9.35 5.22 -2.43
N ARG A 153 -8.84 4.96 -3.63
CA ARG A 153 -7.48 4.42 -3.82
C ARG A 153 -6.42 5.40 -3.34
N THR A 154 -6.56 6.67 -3.66
CA THR A 154 -5.65 7.74 -3.24
C THR A 154 -5.73 7.97 -1.73
N ALA A 155 -6.92 7.89 -1.13
CA ALA A 155 -7.09 7.98 0.31
C ALA A 155 -6.39 6.82 1.05
N LEU A 156 -6.48 5.60 0.53
CA LEU A 156 -5.77 4.42 1.05
C LEU A 156 -4.24 4.59 0.94
N LEU A 157 -3.75 5.00 -0.23
CA LEU A 157 -2.32 5.25 -0.43
C LEU A 157 -1.79 6.34 0.52
N ILE A 158 -2.47 7.48 0.62
CA ILE A 158 -2.10 8.55 1.56
C ILE A 158 -2.06 8.03 3.00
N SER A 159 -2.97 7.12 3.36
CA SER A 159 -3.00 6.51 4.68
C SER A 159 -1.83 5.58 4.96
N LEU A 160 -1.32 4.88 3.94
CA LEU A 160 -0.09 4.08 4.03
C LEU A 160 1.18 4.95 4.15
N LEU A 161 1.24 6.09 3.45
CA LEU A 161 2.43 6.95 3.45
C LEU A 161 2.72 7.59 4.82
N ARG A 162 1.69 7.75 5.67
CA ARG A 162 1.84 8.39 6.98
C ARG A 162 2.70 7.61 7.98
N PRO A 163 2.37 6.36 8.34
CA PRO A 163 3.18 5.61 9.29
C PRO A 163 4.59 5.31 8.78
N LEU A 164 4.82 5.42 7.46
CA LEU A 164 6.13 5.29 6.82
C LEU A 164 6.93 6.62 6.77
N ALA A 165 6.37 7.72 7.28
CA ALA A 165 6.92 9.07 7.16
C ALA A 165 7.24 9.52 5.70
N MET A 166 6.46 9.03 4.74
CA MET A 166 6.69 9.26 3.31
C MET A 166 5.95 10.48 2.74
N VAL A 167 4.93 11.00 3.42
CA VAL A 167 4.10 12.16 2.99
C VAL A 167 4.95 13.36 2.59
N ARG A 168 6.00 13.69 3.36
CA ARG A 168 6.86 14.85 3.10
C ARG A 168 7.76 14.71 1.88
N GLY A 169 7.96 13.48 1.39
CA GLY A 169 8.79 13.19 0.22
C GLY A 169 8.03 13.25 -1.10
N VAL A 170 6.71 13.48 -1.07
CA VAL A 170 5.87 13.63 -2.27
C VAL A 170 5.41 15.07 -2.49
N VAL A 171 5.86 16.01 -1.65
CA VAL A 171 5.54 17.44 -1.75
C VAL A 171 6.78 18.31 -1.50
N ASP A 172 6.75 19.53 -2.04
CA ASP A 172 7.78 20.53 -1.75
C ASP A 172 7.81 20.95 -0.27
N LYS A 173 8.98 21.42 0.17
CA LYS A 173 9.23 21.82 1.57
C LYS A 173 8.18 22.78 2.13
N GLN A 174 7.73 23.75 1.32
CA GLN A 174 6.73 24.74 1.71
C GLN A 174 5.35 24.15 2.01
N HIS A 175 5.01 22.99 1.41
CA HIS A 175 3.70 22.36 1.56
C HIS A 175 3.68 21.26 2.63
N ARG A 176 4.82 20.85 3.19
CA ARG A 176 4.94 19.69 4.11
C ARG A 176 3.98 19.75 5.30
N LYS A 177 3.85 20.91 5.96
CA LYS A 177 2.96 21.05 7.14
C LYS A 177 1.48 20.86 6.76
N GLN A 178 1.07 21.41 5.62
CA GLN A 178 -0.28 21.24 5.10
C GLN A 178 -0.52 19.78 4.68
N ALA A 179 0.42 19.19 3.95
CA ALA A 179 0.33 17.80 3.52
C ALA A 179 0.22 16.83 4.70
N ASP A 180 0.99 17.02 5.77
CA ASP A 180 0.88 16.22 7.00
C ASP A 180 -0.51 16.34 7.64
N ALA A 181 -1.07 17.56 7.69
CA ALA A 181 -2.39 17.81 8.27
C ALA A 181 -3.51 17.19 7.43
N LEU A 182 -3.47 17.35 6.10
CA LEU A 182 -4.43 16.76 5.17
C LEU A 182 -4.34 15.24 5.18
N ALA A 183 -3.13 14.68 5.12
CA ALA A 183 -2.94 13.25 5.22
C ALA A 183 -3.52 12.70 6.52
N LYS A 184 -3.29 13.38 7.66
CA LYS A 184 -3.87 12.96 8.96
C LYS A 184 -5.40 12.97 8.94
N ALA A 185 -6.02 14.01 8.35
CA ALA A 185 -7.46 14.10 8.23
C ALA A 185 -8.04 12.98 7.34
N ILE A 186 -7.41 12.74 6.18
CA ILE A 186 -7.79 11.68 5.25
C ILE A 186 -7.68 10.32 5.93
N THR A 187 -6.56 10.02 6.59
CA THR A 187 -6.37 8.74 7.28
C THR A 187 -7.40 8.50 8.38
N ARG A 188 -7.76 9.54 9.13
CA ARG A 188 -8.84 9.44 10.13
C ARG A 188 -10.19 9.14 9.46
N ALA A 189 -10.53 9.85 8.39
CA ALA A 189 -11.75 9.60 7.64
C ALA A 189 -11.81 8.19 7.05
N THR A 190 -10.69 7.69 6.51
CA THR A 190 -10.57 6.32 5.99
C THR A 190 -10.74 5.27 7.09
N ALA A 191 -10.18 5.51 8.29
CA ALA A 191 -10.37 4.62 9.44
C ALA A 191 -11.82 4.65 9.98
N ASP A 192 -12.48 5.81 9.89
CA ASP A 192 -13.88 6.01 10.31
C ASP A 192 -14.88 5.51 9.26
N ALA A 193 -14.43 5.13 8.05
CA ALA A 193 -15.26 4.71 6.93
C ALA A 193 -15.87 3.30 7.14
N ALA A 194 -16.83 3.17 8.05
CA ALA A 194 -17.67 1.98 8.22
C ALA A 194 -19.12 2.19 7.76
N ALA A 195 -19.46 3.40 7.29
CA ALA A 195 -20.84 3.85 7.08
C ALA A 195 -21.33 3.73 5.61
N THR A 196 -21.14 2.58 4.96
CA THR A 196 -21.79 2.31 3.66
C THR A 196 -23.10 1.53 3.82
N PRO A 197 -24.13 1.72 2.98
CA PRO A 197 -25.42 1.04 3.15
C PRO A 197 -25.41 -0.47 2.83
N ALA A 198 -24.52 -0.92 1.93
CA ALA A 198 -24.49 -2.30 1.44
C ALA A 198 -23.59 -3.20 2.31
N ALA A 199 -24.07 -4.40 2.69
CA ALA A 199 -23.38 -5.27 3.64
C ALA A 199 -21.99 -5.75 3.21
N ILE A 200 -21.81 -6.09 1.93
CA ILE A 200 -20.51 -6.54 1.39
C ILE A 200 -19.53 -5.36 1.31
N SER A 201 -19.98 -4.21 0.81
CA SER A 201 -19.17 -2.97 0.82
C SER A 201 -18.78 -2.59 2.24
N ARG A 202 -19.66 -2.75 3.24
CA ARG A 202 -19.31 -2.54 4.66
C ARG A 202 -18.20 -3.45 5.13
N ALA A 203 -18.24 -4.75 4.83
CA ALA A 203 -17.23 -5.70 5.29
C ALA A 203 -15.86 -5.45 4.66
N VAL A 204 -15.84 -5.03 3.38
CA VAL A 204 -14.64 -4.58 2.67
C VAL A 204 -14.09 -3.29 3.28
N HIS A 205 -14.94 -2.28 3.47
CA HIS A 205 -14.51 -1.01 4.06
C HIS A 205 -14.05 -1.18 5.52
N ALA A 206 -14.69 -2.07 6.29
CA ALA A 206 -14.23 -2.44 7.62
C ALA A 206 -12.86 -3.13 7.59
N ALA A 207 -12.57 -3.97 6.60
CA ALA A 207 -11.23 -4.54 6.42
C ALA A 207 -10.20 -3.46 6.10
N GLN A 208 -10.53 -2.54 5.19
CA GLN A 208 -9.67 -1.40 4.86
C GLN A 208 -9.38 -0.54 6.09
N ALA A 209 -10.41 -0.21 6.89
CA ALA A 209 -10.27 0.51 8.13
C ALA A 209 -9.38 -0.24 9.14
N ALA A 210 -9.59 -1.54 9.32
CA ALA A 210 -8.78 -2.37 10.23
C ALA A 210 -7.30 -2.37 9.83
N VAL A 211 -6.99 -2.48 8.53
CA VAL A 211 -5.62 -2.43 8.02
C VAL A 211 -4.99 -1.05 8.21
N VAL A 212 -5.74 0.03 7.94
CA VAL A 212 -5.27 1.41 8.17
C VAL A 212 -4.99 1.66 9.66
N ILE A 213 -5.88 1.22 10.55
CA ILE A 213 -5.69 1.35 12.01
C ILE A 213 -4.45 0.57 12.46
N ALA A 214 -4.28 -0.67 11.99
CA ALA A 214 -3.11 -1.48 12.31
C ALA A 214 -1.81 -0.81 11.84
N ALA A 215 -1.79 -0.25 10.62
CA ALA A 215 -0.61 0.40 10.05
C ALA A 215 -0.20 1.68 10.80
N VAL A 216 -1.15 2.44 11.32
CA VAL A 216 -0.89 3.69 12.06
C VAL A 216 -0.47 3.45 13.52
N GLY A 217 -0.48 2.20 13.99
CA GLY A 217 -0.09 1.85 15.35
C GLY A 217 -1.19 2.12 16.37
N GLY A 218 -2.40 1.61 16.09
CA GLY A 218 -3.57 1.70 16.97
C GLY A 218 -3.32 1.29 18.43
#